data_AF-A0A932BP51-F1
#
_entry.id   AF-A0A932BP51-F1
#
_cell.length_a   1.000
_cell.length_b   1.000
_cell.length_c   1.000
_cell.angle_alpha   90.00
_cell.angle_beta   90.00
_cell.angle_gamma   90.00
#
_symmetry.space_group_name_H-M   'P 1'
#
loop_
_entity.id
_entity.type
_entity.pdbx_description
1 polymer ?
#
loop_
_entity_poly.entity_id
_entity_poly.type
_entity_poly.pdbx_seq_one_letter_code
_entity_poly.pdbx_strand_id
1 'polypeptide(L)'
;MPIPSYSERLGAVLRQHSPVALRTFLREQAARFGDPSQVEDVDVKSDDEMEELMHRMIVARPDMLDDHRASREWLFKHGVDTFGEGGTRRN
;
A
#
# COMPACT_ATOMS: atom_id res chain seq x y z
N MET A 1 23.52 12.23 10.29
CA MET A 1 22.22 12.11 9.57
C MET A 1 21.28 11.31 10.45
N PRO A 2 20.09 11.81 10.83
CA PRO A 2 19.08 10.97 11.47
C PRO A 2 18.63 9.87 10.51
N ILE A 3 18.38 8.67 11.03
CA ILE A 3 17.79 7.58 10.24
C ILE A 3 16.34 7.97 9.95
N PRO A 4 15.88 7.99 8.68
CA PRO A 4 14.51 8.36 8.37
C PRO A 4 13.53 7.40 9.03
N SER A 5 12.47 7.96 9.59
CA SER A 5 11.39 7.20 10.22
C SER A 5 10.76 6.23 9.22
N TYR A 6 10.08 5.19 9.73
CA TYR A 6 9.30 4.29 8.89
C TYR A 6 8.35 5.06 7.96
N SER A 7 7.70 6.09 8.50
CA SER A 7 6.76 6.91 7.76
C SER A 7 7.40 7.69 6.62
N GLU A 8 8.61 8.22 6.80
CA GLU A 8 9.32 8.92 5.72
C GLU A 8 9.76 7.96 4.62
N ARG A 9 10.29 6.78 4.99
CA ARG A 9 10.69 5.74 4.03
C ARG A 9 9.51 5.21 3.23
N LEU A 10 8.39 4.93 3.89
CA LEU A 10 7.16 4.52 3.22
C LEU A 10 6.66 5.59 2.24
N GLY A 11 6.66 6.87 2.64
CA GLY A 11 6.27 7.96 1.75
C GLY A 11 7.18 8.06 0.51
N ALA A 12 8.49 7.83 0.67
CA ALA A 12 9.43 7.80 -0.46
C ALA A 12 9.18 6.62 -1.42
N VAL A 13 8.72 5.47 -0.91
CA VAL A 13 8.33 4.32 -1.73
C VAL A 13 7.03 4.59 -2.48
N LEU A 14 6.02 5.12 -1.80
CA LEU A 14 4.72 5.43 -2.42
C LEU A 14 4.84 6.47 -3.55
N ARG A 15 5.73 7.46 -3.42
CA ARG A 15 6.00 8.45 -4.48
C ARG A 15 6.59 7.85 -5.76
N GLN A 16 7.12 6.63 -5.71
CA GLN A 16 7.59 5.93 -6.90
C GLN A 16 6.43 5.34 -7.71
N HIS A 17 5.21 5.32 -7.17
CA HIS A 17 4.03 4.74 -7.80
C HIS A 17 4.28 3.34 -8.37
N SER A 18 5.06 2.54 -7.63
CA SER A 18 5.51 1.20 -8.06
C SER A 18 5.03 0.14 -7.06
N PRO A 19 4.08 -0.73 -7.47
CA PRO A 19 3.62 -1.86 -6.66
C PRO A 19 4.76 -2.81 -6.24
N VAL A 20 5.76 -2.99 -7.11
CA VAL A 20 6.95 -3.81 -6.84
C VAL A 20 7.81 -3.20 -5.74
N ALA A 21 8.02 -1.87 -5.78
CA ALA A 21 8.76 -1.17 -4.73
C ALA A 21 8.02 -1.24 -3.39
N LEU A 22 6.69 -1.08 -3.41
CA LEU A 22 5.86 -1.23 -2.22
C LEU A 22 5.92 -2.65 -1.65
N ARG A 23 5.79 -3.69 -2.49
CA ARG A 23 5.88 -5.10 -2.06
C ARG A 23 7.23 -5.38 -1.41
N THR A 24 8.32 -4.95 -2.04
CA THR A 24 9.68 -5.12 -1.50
C THR A 24 9.81 -4.46 -0.13
N PHE A 25 9.37 -3.21 -0.01
CA PHE A 25 9.42 -2.49 1.25
C PHE A 25 8.59 -3.18 2.34
N LEU A 26 7.33 -3.55 2.06
CA LEU A 26 6.47 -4.23 3.04
C LEU A 26 7.06 -5.57 3.47
N ARG A 27 7.61 -6.35 2.54
CA ARG A 27 8.30 -7.60 2.83
C ARG A 27 9.51 -7.41 3.73
N GLU A 28 10.36 -6.43 3.44
CA GLU A 28 11.54 -6.12 4.27
C GLU A 28 11.15 -5.66 5.68
N GLN A 29 10.07 -4.88 5.81
CA GLN A 29 9.59 -4.43 7.12
C GLN A 29 8.92 -5.56 7.90
N ALA A 30 8.11 -6.39 7.24
CA ALA A 30 7.49 -7.58 7.83
C ALA A 30 8.56 -8.58 8.28
N ALA A 31 9.61 -8.83 7.49
CA ALA A 31 10.71 -9.71 7.88
C ALA A 31 11.53 -9.16 9.07
N ARG A 32 11.59 -7.84 9.23
CA ARG A 32 12.43 -7.18 10.25
C ARG A 32 11.71 -6.94 11.58
N PHE A 33 10.41 -6.67 11.52
CA PHE A 33 9.62 -6.24 12.68
C PHE A 33 8.28 -6.98 12.83
N GLY A 34 7.84 -7.68 11.78
CA GLY A 34 6.58 -8.40 11.73
C GLY A 34 6.73 -9.89 11.99
N ASP A 35 5.60 -10.59 11.89
CA ASP A 35 5.53 -12.04 11.96
C ASP A 35 5.77 -12.66 10.56
N PRO A 36 6.32 -13.88 10.45
CA PRO A 36 6.46 -14.57 9.17
C PRO A 36 5.17 -14.64 8.34
N SER A 37 4.01 -14.74 9.01
CA SER A 37 2.69 -14.69 8.33
C SER A 37 2.44 -13.39 7.57
N GLN A 38 2.98 -12.25 8.03
CA GLN A 38 2.84 -10.97 7.34
C GLN A 38 3.69 -10.90 6.07
N VAL A 39 4.79 -11.66 6.01
CA VAL A 39 5.59 -11.78 4.79
C VAL A 39 4.83 -12.60 3.75
N GLU A 40 4.23 -13.73 4.17
CA GLU A 40 3.40 -14.55 3.29
C GLU A 40 2.19 -13.76 2.77
N ASP A 41 1.49 -13.01 3.63
CA ASP A 41 0.37 -12.14 3.24
C ASP A 41 0.74 -11.10 2.19
N VAL A 42 1.99 -10.60 2.19
CA VAL A 42 2.49 -9.65 1.19
C VAL A 42 2.89 -10.36 -0.10
N ASP A 43 3.46 -11.57 0.00
CA ASP A 43 3.90 -12.36 -1.15
C ASP A 43 2.72 -12.98 -1.93
N VAL A 44 1.61 -13.34 -1.27
CA VAL A 44 0.43 -13.92 -1.93
C VAL A 44 -0.46 -12.87 -2.63
N LYS A 45 -0.29 -11.58 -2.33
CA LYS A 45 -1.04 -10.51 -2.98
C LYS A 45 -0.66 -10.42 -4.45
N SER A 46 -1.66 -10.35 -5.31
CA SER A 46 -1.48 -10.02 -6.73
C SER A 46 -0.93 -8.60 -6.91
N ASP A 47 -0.43 -8.30 -8.12
CA ASP A 47 0.07 -6.96 -8.44
C ASP A 47 -1.05 -5.91 -8.38
N ASP A 48 -2.27 -6.27 -8.79
CA ASP A 48 -3.46 -5.41 -8.71
C ASP A 48 -3.83 -5.09 -7.24
N GLU A 49 -3.79 -6.08 -6.35
CA GLU A 49 -4.01 -5.87 -4.91
C GLU A 49 -2.93 -4.99 -4.28
N MET A 50 -1.68 -5.11 -4.75
CA MET A 50 -0.57 -4.27 -4.30
C MET A 50 -0.73 -2.84 -4.79
N GLU A 51 -1.19 -2.63 -6.03
CA GLU A 51 -1.49 -1.30 -6.59
C GLU A 51 -2.68 -0.67 -5.86
N GLU A 52 -3.73 -1.44 -5.57
CA GLU A 52 -4.86 -0.98 -4.76
C GLU A 52 -4.41 -0.55 -3.35
N LEU A 53 -3.62 -1.39 -2.67
CA LEU A 53 -3.07 -1.08 -1.36
C LEU A 53 -2.23 0.20 -1.41
N MET A 54 -1.41 0.38 -2.46
CA MET A 54 -0.63 1.59 -2.68
C MET A 54 -1.52 2.83 -2.72
N HIS A 55 -2.56 2.83 -3.55
CA HIS A 55 -3.47 3.96 -3.67
C HIS A 55 -4.25 4.23 -2.37
N ARG A 56 -4.69 3.18 -1.67
CA ARG A 56 -5.31 3.33 -0.34
C ARG A 56 -4.36 3.97 0.66
N MET A 57 -3.09 3.56 0.70
CA MET A 57 -2.07 4.12 1.58
C MET A 57 -1.74 5.57 1.24
N ILE A 58 -1.72 5.94 -0.04
CA ILE A 58 -1.54 7.33 -0.48
C ILE A 58 -2.70 8.21 0.02
N VAL A 59 -3.95 7.78 -0.17
CA VAL A 59 -5.13 8.56 0.25
C VAL A 59 -5.25 8.67 1.77
N ALA A 60 -4.83 7.64 2.52
CA ALA A 60 -4.82 7.67 3.97
C ALA A 60 -3.77 8.63 4.56
N ARG A 61 -2.81 9.08 3.74
CA ARG A 61 -1.67 9.90 4.19
C ARG A 61 -1.90 11.39 3.97
N PRO A 62 -1.89 12.23 5.02
CA PRO A 62 -2.06 13.67 4.87
C PRO A 62 -0.84 14.37 4.23
N ASP A 63 0.32 13.72 4.16
CA ASP A 63 1.55 14.27 3.57
C ASP A 63 1.67 14.06 2.04
N MET A 64 0.67 13.45 1.41
CA MET A 64 0.66 13.12 -0.03
C MET A 64 -0.55 13.71 -0.77
N LEU A 65 -1.02 14.90 -0.35
CA LEU A 65 -2.22 15.54 -0.91
C LEU A 65 -2.18 15.70 -2.44
N ASP A 66 -0.98 15.91 -3.00
CA ASP A 66 -0.79 16.05 -4.45
C ASP A 66 -1.18 14.77 -5.22
N ASP A 67 -0.92 13.59 -4.63
CA ASP A 67 -1.22 12.28 -5.22
C ASP A 67 -2.63 11.77 -4.86
N HIS A 68 -3.36 12.43 -3.94
CA HIS A 68 -4.68 12.00 -3.49
C HIS A 68 -5.70 11.96 -4.62
N ARG A 69 -5.68 12.99 -5.48
CA ARG A 69 -6.63 13.09 -6.58
C ARG A 69 -6.49 11.91 -7.54
N ALA A 70 -5.27 11.67 -8.03
CA ALA A 70 -4.99 10.57 -8.94
C ALA A 70 -5.31 9.20 -8.31
N SER A 71 -4.95 9.00 -7.03
CA SER A 71 -5.21 7.75 -6.33
C SER A 71 -6.70 7.51 -6.07
N ARG A 72 -7.48 8.55 -5.76
CA ARG A 72 -8.93 8.45 -5.63
C ARG A 72 -9.61 8.13 -6.96
N GLU A 73 -9.17 8.78 -8.04
CA GLU A 73 -9.69 8.49 -9.38
C GLU A 73 -9.40 7.05 -9.80
N TRP A 74 -8.20 6.54 -9.49
CA TRP A 74 -7.85 5.14 -9.73
C TRP A 74 -8.73 4.17 -8.93
N LEU A 75 -8.90 4.41 -7.62
CA LEU A 75 -9.73 3.57 -6.75
C LEU A 75 -11.19 3.55 -7.19
N PHE A 76 -11.74 4.71 -7.54
CA PHE A 76 -13.09 4.84 -8.05
C PHE A 76 -13.27 4.06 -9.37
N LYS A 77 -12.32 4.19 -10.31
CA LYS A 77 -12.36 3.50 -11.60
C LYS A 77 -12.29 1.97 -11.46
N HIS A 78 -11.56 1.47 -10.47
CA HIS A 78 -11.45 0.05 -10.18
C HIS A 78 -12.58 -0.50 -9.30
N GLY A 79 -13.59 0.32 -8.97
CA GLY A 79 -14.72 -0.09 -8.14
C GLY A 79 -14.34 -0.32 -6.66
N VAL A 80 -13.17 0.17 -6.25
CA VAL A 80 -12.64 0.07 -4.89
C VAL A 80 -13.09 1.29 -4.09
N ASP A 81 -14.41 1.49 -4.02
CA ASP A 81 -15.02 2.46 -3.11
C ASP A 81 -15.63 1.69 -1.95
N THR A 82 -14.79 1.23 -1.03
CA THR A 82 -15.21 0.84 0.31
C THR A 82 -14.03 0.96 1.26
N PHE A 83 -14.04 2.04 2.03
CA PHE A 83 -13.32 2.11 3.29
C PHE A 83 -13.89 1.05 4.22
N GLY A 84 -13.27 -0.14 4.23
CA GLY A 84 -13.42 -1.17 5.24
C GLY A 84 -14.79 -1.82 5.33
N GLU A 85 -14.91 -3.07 4.87
CA GLU A 85 -15.48 -4.18 5.64
C GLU A 85 -15.44 -5.47 4.81
N GLY A 86 -14.84 -6.51 5.40
CA GLY A 86 -15.27 -7.89 5.19
C GLY A 86 -14.96 -8.55 3.84
N GLY A 87 -14.25 -9.68 3.90
CA GLY A 87 -14.36 -10.68 2.86
C GLY A 87 -15.82 -11.10 2.61
N THR A 88 -16.03 -11.76 1.46
CA THR A 88 -17.30 -12.26 0.88
C THR A 88 -17.91 -11.37 -0.19
N ARG A 89 -17.69 -11.77 -1.45
CA ARG A 89 -18.57 -12.59 -2.32
C ARG A 89 -17.68 -13.12 -3.46
N ARG A 90 -17.44 -14.41 -3.74
CA ARG A 90 -18.29 -15.62 -3.93
C ARG A 90 -19.52 -15.34 -4.81
N ASN A 91 -19.43 -15.64 -6.11
CA ASN A 91 -19.81 -16.93 -6.69
C ASN A 91 -19.61 -16.92 -8.22
#